data_AF-A0A4Q2ZSL4-F1
#
_entry.id   AF-A0A4Q2ZSL4-F1
#
_cell.length_a   1.000
_cell.length_b   1.000
_cell.length_c   1.000
_cell.angle_alpha   90.00
_cell.angle_beta   90.00
_cell.angle_gamma   90.00
#
_symmetry.space_group_name_H-M   'P 1'
#
loop_
_entity.id
_entity.type
_entity.pdbx_description
1 polymer ?
#
loop_
_entity_poly.entity_id
_entity_poly.type
_entity_poly.pdbx_seq_one_letter_code
_entity_poly.pdbx_strand_id
1 'polypeptide(L)'
;MVASRKAGTLQRWSIPITFEFEGREYRGELVEVTAGGSYWQLLIDRYFYGDLMYSAKGWAFYSPKDRFPGMADYFGDYLTAYLQ
;
A
#
# COMPACT_ATOMS: atom_id res chain seq x y z
N MET A 1 25.93 12.27 -24.22
CA MET A 1 24.53 11.78 -24.20
C MET A 1 24.33 11.12 -22.84
N VAL A 2 23.72 11.81 -21.88
CA VAL A 2 23.47 11.26 -20.53
C VAL A 2 22.02 10.82 -20.50
N ALA A 3 21.79 9.51 -20.42
CA ALA A 3 20.48 8.95 -20.18
C ALA A 3 20.04 9.32 -18.75
N SER A 4 19.35 10.45 -18.61
CA SER A 4 18.62 10.75 -17.38
C SER A 4 17.45 9.78 -17.31
N ARG A 5 17.56 8.82 -16.39
CA ARG A 5 16.47 7.93 -15.96
C ARG A 5 15.29 8.80 -15.54
N LYS A 6 14.28 8.94 -16.41
CA LYS A 6 12.99 9.48 -15.97
C LYS A 6 12.43 8.49 -14.96
N ALA A 7 12.38 8.92 -13.69
CA ALA A 7 11.66 8.24 -12.62
C ALA A 7 10.19 8.11 -13.03
N GLY A 8 9.85 6.97 -13.62
CA GLY A 8 8.49 6.64 -14.02
C GLY A 8 7.76 6.02 -12.85
N THR A 9 7.36 6.84 -11.87
CA THR A 9 6.29 6.46 -10.94
C THR A 9 5.16 7.43 -11.19
N LEU A 10 4.27 7.07 -12.12
CA LEU A 10 2.97 7.73 -12.26
C LEU A 10 2.14 7.31 -11.05
N GLN A 11 2.34 8.00 -9.93
CA GLN A 11 1.54 7.85 -8.71
C GLN A 11 0.14 8.34 -9.05
N ARG A 12 -0.78 7.42 -9.35
CA ARG A 12 -2.08 7.76 -9.93
C ARG A 12 -3.13 8.02 -8.85
N TRP A 13 -3.04 7.33 -7.70
CA TRP A 13 -3.99 7.42 -6.59
C TRP A 13 -3.26 7.29 -5.25
N SER A 14 -3.61 8.16 -4.29
CA SER A 14 -3.28 8.01 -2.87
C SER A 14 -4.58 8.08 -2.09
N ILE A 15 -4.78 7.10 -1.20
CA ILE A 15 -5.99 6.95 -0.38
C ILE A 15 -5.56 7.05 1.08
N PRO A 16 -6.01 8.06 1.84
CA PRO A 16 -5.70 8.14 3.27
C PRO A 16 -6.32 6.95 3.99
N ILE A 17 -5.61 6.36 4.95
CA ILE A 17 -6.10 5.25 5.76
C ILE A 17 -5.80 5.52 7.23
N THR A 18 -6.75 5.16 8.10
CA THR A 18 -6.56 5.14 9.55
C THR A 18 -6.95 3.75 10.04
N PHE A 19 -6.14 3.17 10.91
CA PHE A 19 -6.38 1.83 11.45
C PHE A 19 -5.78 1.68 12.84
N GLU A 20 -6.37 0.82 13.65
CA GLU A 20 -5.82 0.45 14.95
C GLU A 20 -5.04 -0.87 14.82
N PHE A 21 -3.85 -0.92 15.40
CA PHE A 21 -3.10 -2.16 15.55
C PHE A 21 -2.43 -2.17 16.92
N GLU A 22 -2.62 -3.27 17.67
CA GLU A 22 -2.10 -3.43 19.04
C GLU A 22 -2.45 -2.25 19.98
N GLY A 23 -3.68 -1.72 19.88
CA GLY A 23 -4.16 -0.62 20.71
C GLY A 23 -3.56 0.75 20.37
N ARG A 24 -2.93 0.90 19.20
CA ARG A 24 -2.41 2.16 18.69
C ARG A 24 -3.06 2.52 17.38
N GLU A 25 -3.53 3.76 17.28
CA GLU A 25 -4.02 4.32 16.01
C GLU A 25 -2.84 4.69 15.12
N TYR A 26 -2.86 4.22 13.89
CA TYR A 26 -1.93 4.57 12.83
C TYR A 26 -2.66 5.36 11.76
N ARG A 27 -2.00 6.39 11.23
CA ARG A 27 -2.49 7.22 10.13
C ARG A 27 -1.50 7.16 8.99
N GLY A 28 -2.00 6.85 7.80
CA GLY A 28 -1.17 6.64 6.65
C GLY A 28 -1.92 6.85 5.35
N GLU A 29 -1.33 6.33 4.29
CA GLU A 29 -1.88 6.36 2.95
C GLU A 29 -1.57 5.04 2.23
N LEU A 30 -2.54 4.55 1.47
CA LEU A 30 -2.35 3.51 0.46
C LEU A 30 -2.10 4.19 -0.87
N VAL A 31 -0.94 3.94 -1.46
CA VAL A 31 -0.49 4.57 -2.70
C VAL A 31 -0.45 3.55 -3.82
N GLU A 32 -1.15 3.81 -4.92
CA GLU A 32 -1.08 2.95 -6.11
C GLU A 32 0.30 3.06 -6.78
N VAL A 33 0.90 1.90 -7.06
CA VAL A 33 2.12 1.77 -7.86
C VAL A 33 1.84 0.86 -9.05
N THR A 34 2.16 1.34 -10.25
CA THR A 34 1.88 0.67 -11.53
C THR A 34 3.13 0.15 -12.23
N ALA A 35 4.25 -0.02 -11.51
CA ALA A 35 5.51 -0.47 -12.09
C ALA A 35 5.57 -2.01 -12.14
N GLY A 36 5.28 -2.61 -13.30
CA GLY A 36 5.35 -4.06 -13.52
C GLY A 36 4.14 -4.88 -13.02
N GLY A 37 3.11 -4.19 -12.51
CA GLY A 37 1.85 -4.71 -11.96
C GLY A 37 1.17 -3.60 -11.15
N SER A 38 -0.14 -3.69 -10.91
CA SER A 38 -0.84 -2.77 -10.00
C SER A 38 -0.81 -3.35 -8.58
N TYR A 39 -0.23 -2.59 -7.66
CA TYR A 39 -0.21 -2.88 -6.22
C TYR A 39 -0.26 -1.58 -5.43
N TRP A 40 -0.48 -1.69 -4.12
CA TRP A 40 -0.69 -0.55 -3.24
C TRP A 40 0.33 -0.54 -2.12
N GLN A 41 1.05 0.57 -1.94
CA GLN A 41 2.02 0.71 -0.86
C GLN A 41 1.38 1.36 0.35
N LEU A 42 1.55 0.75 1.53
CA LEU A 42 1.20 1.39 2.79
C LEU A 42 2.35 2.31 3.22
N LEU A 43 2.04 3.60 3.33
CA LEU A 43 2.92 4.60 3.90
C LEU A 43 2.32 5.12 5.22
N ILE A 44 3.11 5.19 6.28
CA ILE A 44 2.74 5.83 7.56
C ILE A 44 3.76 6.92 7.81
N ASP A 45 3.29 8.15 8.05
CA ASP A 45 4.14 9.35 8.11
C ASP A 45 5.08 9.47 6.89
N ARG A 46 4.61 9.10 5.70
CA ARG A 46 5.35 9.04 4.43
C ARG A 46 6.50 8.02 4.36
N TYR A 47 6.61 7.13 5.35
CA TYR A 47 7.57 6.02 5.33
C TYR A 47 6.92 4.75 4.83
N PHE A 48 7.64 4.00 4.00
CA PHE A 48 7.19 2.71 3.49
C PHE A 48 7.11 1.62 4.59
N TYR A 49 5.99 0.91 4.61
CA TYR A 49 5.70 -0.18 5.55
C TYR A 49 5.41 -1.52 4.89
N GLY A 50 4.87 -1.54 3.68
CA GLY A 50 4.63 -2.78 2.95
C GLY A 50 3.82 -2.58 1.69
N ASP A 51 3.74 -3.65 0.91
CA ASP A 51 2.99 -3.73 -0.33
C ASP A 51 1.74 -4.59 -0.13
N LEU A 52 0.58 -4.04 -0.47
CA LEU A 52 -0.70 -4.72 -0.57
C LEU A 52 -0.95 -5.10 -2.03
N MET A 53 -1.21 -6.39 -2.27
CA MET A 53 -1.41 -6.95 -3.59
C MET A 53 -2.66 -7.83 -3.59
N TYR A 54 -3.44 -7.78 -4.67
CA TYR A 54 -4.52 -8.74 -4.88
C TYR A 54 -4.01 -9.92 -5.71
N SER A 55 -4.30 -11.13 -5.26
CA SER A 55 -3.96 -12.37 -5.95
C SER A 55 -5.20 -13.25 -6.14
N ALA A 56 -5.05 -14.37 -6.87
CA ALA A 56 -6.13 -15.36 -7.00
C ALA A 56 -6.59 -15.96 -5.65
N LYS A 57 -5.81 -15.80 -4.58
CA LYS A 57 -6.13 -16.26 -3.23
C LYS A 57 -6.70 -15.16 -2.32
N GLY A 58 -6.91 -13.95 -2.85
CA GLY A 58 -7.32 -12.78 -2.07
C GLY A 58 -6.19 -11.78 -1.84
N TRP A 59 -6.39 -10.91 -0.86
CA TRP A 59 -5.45 -9.87 -0.46
C TRP A 59 -4.22 -10.44 0.23
N ALA A 60 -3.06 -9.97 -0.16
CA ALA A 60 -1.79 -10.31 0.46
C ALA A 60 -1.05 -9.02 0.82
N PHE A 61 -0.54 -8.94 2.04
CA PHE A 61 0.25 -7.80 2.51
C PHE A 61 1.67 -8.26 2.82
N TYR A 62 2.63 -7.69 2.11
CA TYR A 62 4.05 -7.97 2.24
C TYR A 62 4.74 -6.80 2.94
N SER A 63 5.06 -6.96 4.22
CA SER A 63 5.81 -5.96 4.98
C SER A 63 7.23 -6.47 5.25
N PRO A 64 8.29 -5.80 4.77
CA PRO A 64 9.67 -6.18 5.08
C PRO A 64 10.00 -6.07 6.57
N LYS A 65 9.16 -5.36 7.34
CA LYS A 65 9.32 -5.16 8.78
C LYS A 65 8.42 -6.07 9.63
N ASP A 66 7.66 -6.96 8.97
CA ASP A 66 6.62 -7.82 9.58
C ASP A 66 5.75 -7.09 10.64
N ARG A 67 5.46 -5.80 10.42
CA ARG A 67 4.90 -4.93 11.46
C ARG A 67 3.40 -5.10 11.66
N PHE A 68 2.70 -5.57 10.63
CA PHE A 68 1.24 -5.64 10.61
C PHE A 68 0.78 -7.05 10.16
N PRO A 69 1.18 -8.11 10.89
CA PRO A 69 0.80 -9.47 10.54
C PRO A 69 -0.73 -9.60 10.50
N GLY A 70 -1.24 -10.19 9.42
CA GLY A 70 -2.67 -10.48 9.28
C GLY A 70 -3.57 -9.30 8.89
N MET A 71 -3.02 -8.11 8.63
CA MET A 71 -3.82 -6.93 8.25
C MET A 71 -4.17 -6.87 6.75
N ALA A 72 -3.81 -7.89 5.96
CA ALA A 72 -4.01 -7.90 4.51
C ALA A 72 -5.48 -7.73 4.11
N ASP A 73 -6.37 -8.48 4.74
CA ASP A 73 -7.81 -8.42 4.46
C ASP A 73 -8.38 -7.05 4.84
N TYR A 74 -8.02 -6.52 6.01
CA TYR A 74 -8.46 -5.19 6.45
C TYR A 74 -8.05 -4.10 5.45
N PHE A 75 -6.79 -4.07 5.03
CA PHE A 75 -6.32 -3.07 4.07
C PHE A 75 -6.99 -3.23 2.70
N GLY A 76 -7.20 -4.49 2.29
CA GLY A 76 -7.88 -4.81 1.04
C GLY A 76 -9.35 -4.42 1.00
N ASP A 77 -10.08 -4.66 2.08
CA ASP A 77 -11.49 -4.27 2.22
C ASP A 77 -11.62 -2.75 2.24
N TYR A 78 -10.75 -2.06 2.98
CA TYR A 78 -10.70 -0.60 3.01
C TYR A 78 -10.47 -0.02 1.61
N LEU A 79 -9.47 -0.55 0.90
CA LEU A 79 -9.16 -0.15 -0.47
C LEU A 79 -10.35 -0.38 -1.41
N THR A 80 -10.97 -1.55 -1.33
CA THR A 80 -12.11 -1.93 -2.17
C THR A 80 -13.30 -1.00 -1.95
N ALA A 81 -13.61 -0.69 -0.67
CA ALA A 81 -14.69 0.22 -0.32
C ALA A 81 -14.45 1.66 -0.83
N TYR A 82 -13.20 2.10 -0.91
CA TYR A 82 -12.85 3.44 -1.37
C TYR A 82 -12.91 3.60 -2.90
N LEU A 83 -12.71 2.52 -3.66
CA LEU A 83 -12.68 2.53 -5.12
C LEU A 83 -14.04 2.26 -5.79
N GLN A 84 -15.07 1.94 -5.00
CA GLN A 84 -16.46 1.79 -5.47
C GLN A 84 -17.14 3.15 -5.67
#